data_AF-A0A6B3CS12-F1
#
_entry.id   AF-A0A6B3CS12-F1
#
_cell.length_a   1.000
_cell.length_b   1.000
_cell.length_c   1.000
_cell.angle_alpha   90.00
_cell.angle_beta   90.00
_cell.angle_gamma   90.00
#
_symmetry.space_group_name_H-M   'P 1'
#
loop_
_entity.id
_entity.type
_entity.pdbx_description
1 polymer ?
#
loop_
_entity_poly.entity_id
_entity_poly.type
_entity_poly.pdbx_seq_one_letter_code
_entity_poly.pdbx_strand_id
1 'polypeptide(L)' 'PLAAAVACASIGLLLGQDWLAEVKRIGAGLSEGLAPAAGLPGVRDVRVLGAIGVVQLDHDVDMRAATRAAVREGVWLRP' A
#
# COMPACT_ATOMS: atom_id res chain seq x y z
N PRO A 1 19.00 16.31 -18.48
CA PRO A 1 17.98 16.04 -19.52
C PRO A 1 17.20 14.73 -19.29
N LEU A 2 17.88 13.61 -18.97
CA LEU A 2 17.24 12.28 -18.85
C LEU A 2 16.15 12.20 -17.75
N ALA A 3 16.43 12.69 -16.54
CA ALA A 3 15.45 12.65 -15.44
C ALA A 3 14.16 13.42 -15.77
N ALA A 4 14.29 14.60 -16.39
CA ALA A 4 13.14 15.40 -16.82
C ALA A 4 12.31 14.69 -17.90
N ALA A 5 12.97 14.03 -18.88
CA ALA A 5 12.28 13.26 -19.90
C ALA A 5 11.47 12.09 -19.31
N VAL A 6 12.05 11.35 -18.35
CA VAL A 6 11.35 10.27 -17.65
C VAL A 6 10.18 10.81 -16.82
N ALA A 7 10.36 11.92 -16.12
CA ALA A 7 9.28 12.55 -15.35
C ALA A 7 8.11 12.98 -16.24
N CYS A 8 8.38 13.62 -17.39
CA CYS A 8 7.35 14.00 -18.34
C CYS A 8 6.62 12.78 -18.92
N ALA A 9 7.34 11.71 -19.27
CA ALA A 9 6.73 10.47 -19.74
C ALA A 9 5.83 9.81 -18.66
N SER A 10 6.30 9.76 -17.41
CA SER A 10 5.53 9.21 -16.28
C SER A 10 4.24 9.99 -16.02
N ILE A 11 4.28 11.33 -16.08
CA ILE A 11 3.08 12.17 -15.94
C ILE A 11 2.15 11.98 -17.14
N GLY A 12 2.69 11.87 -18.35
CA GLY A 12 1.91 11.56 -19.55
C GLY A 12 1.16 10.24 -19.43
N LEU A 13 1.80 9.19 -18.92
CA LEU A 13 1.15 7.90 -18.64
C LEU A 13 0.05 8.03 -17.57
N LEU A 14 0.29 8.81 -16.51
CA LEU A 14 -0.72 9.06 -15.47
C LEU A 14 -1.96 9.79 -16.02
N LEU A 15 -1.76 10.83 -16.83
CA LEU A 15 -2.84 11.65 -17.38
C LEU A 15 -3.53 11.00 -18.59
N GLY A 16 -2.92 9.99 -19.21
CA GLY A 16 -3.50 9.22 -20.32
C GLY A 16 -4.52 8.16 -19.92
N GLN A 17 -4.79 8.00 -18.62
CA GLN A 17 -5.76 7.06 -18.05
C GLN A 17 -6.63 7.76 -16.99
N ASP A 18 -7.75 7.14 -16.62
CA ASP A 18 -8.54 7.59 -15.46
C ASP A 18 -7.86 7.14 -14.16
N TRP A 19 -6.76 7.81 -13.82
CA TRP A 19 -5.97 7.50 -12.63
C TRP A 19 -6.78 7.66 -11.34
N LEU A 20 -7.79 8.52 -11.33
CA LEU A 20 -8.62 8.73 -10.14
C LEU A 20 -9.54 7.52 -9.91
N ALA A 21 -10.11 6.95 -10.97
CA ALA A 21 -10.83 5.68 -10.88
C ALA A 21 -9.91 4.53 -10.41
N GLU A 22 -8.68 4.46 -10.93
CA GLU A 22 -7.72 3.43 -10.50
C GLU A 22 -7.33 3.55 -9.02
N VAL A 23 -7.07 4.77 -8.53
CA VAL A 23 -6.80 5.02 -7.12
C VAL A 23 -7.98 4.62 -6.23
N LYS A 24 -9.22 4.91 -6.66
CA LYS A 24 -10.44 4.48 -5.94
C LYS A 24 -10.58 2.96 -5.93
N ARG A 25 -10.32 2.30 -7.06
CA ARG A 25 -10.39 0.84 -7.20
C ARG A 25 -9.39 0.15 -6.27
N ILE A 26 -8.14 0.64 -6.24
CA ILE A 26 -7.11 0.12 -5.31
C ILE A 26 -7.53 0.37 -3.86
N GLY A 27 -8.01 1.58 -3.54
CA GLY A 27 -8.47 1.91 -2.20
C GLY A 27 -9.62 1.02 -1.69
N ALA A 28 -10.58 0.69 -2.57
CA ALA A 28 -11.63 -0.26 -2.24
C ALA A 28 -11.06 -1.66 -1.93
N GLY A 29 -10.17 -2.16 -2.78
CA GLY A 29 -9.50 -3.44 -2.56
C GLY A 29 -8.65 -3.48 -1.28
N LEU A 30 -7.97 -2.38 -0.95
CA LEU A 30 -7.22 -2.25 0.32
C LEU A 30 -8.16 -2.23 1.52
N SER A 31 -9.29 -1.52 1.42
CA SER A 31 -10.26 -1.43 2.52
C SER A 31 -10.88 -2.79 2.82
N GLU A 32 -11.33 -3.50 1.79
CA GLU A 32 -11.91 -4.84 1.91
C GLU A 32 -10.87 -5.87 2.36
N GLY A 33 -9.68 -5.86 1.73
CA GLY A 33 -8.63 -6.83 2.00
C GLY A 33 -7.97 -6.67 3.38
N LEU A 34 -7.89 -5.46 3.91
CA LEU A 34 -7.28 -5.19 5.22
C LEU A 34 -8.28 -5.20 6.38
N ALA A 35 -9.59 -5.09 6.12
CA ALA A 35 -10.62 -5.06 7.17
C ALA A 35 -10.49 -6.19 8.22
N PRO A 36 -10.18 -7.45 7.85
CA PRO A 36 -10.03 -8.52 8.84
C PRO A 36 -8.88 -8.28 9.84
N ALA A 37 -7.85 -7.52 9.47
CA ALA A 37 -6.70 -7.25 10.33
C ALA A 37 -7.08 -6.40 11.56
N ALA A 38 -8.15 -5.60 11.48
CA ALA A 38 -8.59 -4.76 12.59
C ALA A 38 -9.03 -5.56 13.84
N GLY A 39 -9.41 -6.83 13.66
CA GLY A 39 -9.77 -7.73 14.76
C GLY A 39 -8.60 -8.56 15.31
N LEU A 40 -7.40 -8.44 14.75
CA LEU A 40 -6.25 -9.24 15.17
C LEU A 40 -5.63 -8.69 16.46
N PRO A 41 -5.21 -9.56 17.40
CA PRO A 41 -4.44 -9.14 18.56
C PRO A 41 -3.17 -8.38 18.15
N GLY A 42 -2.88 -7.28 18.86
CA GLY A 42 -1.71 -6.44 18.58
C GLY A 42 -1.90 -5.41 17.47
N VAL A 43 -3.06 -5.39 16.79
CA VAL A 43 -3.40 -4.32 15.83
C VAL A 43 -4.15 -3.21 16.55
N ARG A 44 -3.60 -2.00 16.48
CA ARG A 44 -4.19 -0.79 17.04
C ARG A 44 -5.21 -0.15 16.11
N ASP A 45 -4.91 -0.10 14.82
CA ASP A 45 -5.73 0.59 13.82
C ASP A 45 -5.48 0.06 12.40
N VAL A 46 -6.52 0.11 11.57
CA VAL A 46 -6.46 -0.19 10.13
C VAL A 46 -7.14 0.94 9.38
N ARG A 47 -6.40 1.60 8.49
CA ARG A 47 -6.89 2.79 7.78
C ARG A 47 -6.42 2.81 6.33
N VAL A 48 -7.26 3.38 5.48
CA VAL A 48 -7.01 3.49 4.03
C VAL A 48 -7.29 4.92 3.57
N LEU A 49 -6.41 5.46 2.73
CA LEU A 49 -6.59 6.75 2.05
C LEU A 49 -6.10 6.65 0.61
N GLY A 50 -7.02 6.72 -0.34
CA GLY A 50 -6.70 6.49 -1.75
C GLY A 50 -6.06 5.11 -1.94
N ALA A 51 -4.92 5.05 -2.62
CA ALA A 51 -4.18 3.81 -2.88
C ALA A 51 -3.16 3.46 -1.77
N ILE A 52 -3.38 3.92 -0.54
CA ILE A 52 -2.49 3.69 0.62
C ILE A 52 -3.29 2.99 1.72
N GLY A 53 -2.82 1.83 2.15
CA GLY A 53 -3.37 1.07 3.28
C GLY A 53 -2.34 0.95 4.39
N VAL A 54 -2.78 1.10 5.64
CA VAL A 54 -1.93 1.05 6.83
C VAL A 54 -2.55 0.10 7.85
N VAL A 55 -1.73 -0.81 8.37
CA VAL A 55 -2.00 -1.61 9.56
C VAL A 55 -1.03 -1.14 10.64
N GLN A 56 -1.55 -0.53 11.70
CA GLN A 56 -0.76 -0.06 12.82
C GLN A 56 -0.77 -1.09 13.94
N LEU A 57 0.42 -1.51 14.39
CA LEU A 57 0.55 -2.34 15.58
C LEU A 57 0.53 -1.48 16.85
N ASP A 58 0.16 -2.09 17.98
CA ASP A 58 0.22 -1.44 19.30
C ASP A 58 1.62 -1.46 19.94
N HIS A 59 2.58 -2.11 19.28
CA HIS A 59 3.98 -2.27 19.63
C HIS A 59 4.88 -2.02 18.41
N ASP A 60 6.19 -1.94 18.63
CA ASP A 60 7.17 -1.81 17.54
C ASP A 60 7.17 -3.06 16.65
N VAL A 61 7.20 -2.84 15.33
CA VAL A 61 7.20 -3.93 14.36
C VAL A 61 8.54 -4.67 14.40
N ASP A 62 8.51 -5.99 14.59
CA ASP A 62 9.67 -6.82 14.26
C ASP A 62 9.85 -6.86 12.74
N MET A 63 10.72 -5.96 12.26
CA MET A 63 11.06 -5.80 10.84
C MET A 63 11.50 -7.10 10.18
N ARG A 64 12.27 -7.95 10.88
CA ARG A 64 12.77 -9.21 10.30
C ARG A 64 11.63 -10.21 10.15
N ALA A 65 10.78 -10.34 11.17
CA ALA A 65 9.63 -11.23 11.10
C ALA A 65 8.62 -10.77 10.03
N ALA A 66 8.30 -9.47 9.99
CA ALA A 66 7.37 -8.89 9.03
C ALA A 66 7.86 -9.04 7.58
N THR A 67 9.12 -8.70 7.28
CA THR A 67 9.68 -8.89 5.94
C THR A 67 9.71 -10.37 5.53
N ARG A 68 10.09 -11.29 6.42
CA ARG A 68 10.05 -12.73 6.12
C ARG A 68 8.63 -13.22 5.85
N ALA A 69 7.64 -12.75 6.63
CA ALA A 69 6.25 -13.10 6.42
C ALA A 69 5.74 -12.61 5.05
N ALA A 70 5.99 -11.34 4.72
CA ALA A 70 5.60 -10.76 3.44
C ALA A 70 6.23 -11.50 2.25
N VAL A 71 7.53 -11.77 2.31
CA VAL A 71 8.25 -12.43 1.21
C VAL A 71 7.76 -13.86 0.98
N ARG A 72 7.36 -14.60 2.03
CA ARG A 72 6.74 -15.92 1.87
C ARG A 72 5.45 -15.88 1.07
N GLU A 73 4.71 -14.78 1.15
CA GLU A 73 3.49 -14.53 0.38
C GLU A 73 3.77 -13.81 -0.96
N GLY A 74 5.04 -13.68 -1.37
CA GLY A 74 5.43 -13.03 -2.63
C GLY A 74 5.35 -11.51 -2.63
N VAL A 75 5.24 -10.87 -1.46
CA VAL A 75 5.14 -9.42 -1.29
C VAL A 75 6.38 -8.86 -0.61
N TRP A 76 6.85 -7.69 -1.06
CA TRP A 76 7.88 -6.93 -0.34
C TRP A 76 7.24 -5.84 0.51
N LEU A 77 7.37 -5.95 1.83
CA LEU A 77 6.99 -4.91 2.80
C LEU A 77 8.22 -4.42 3.55
N ARG A 78 8.27 -3.10 3.76
CA ARG A 78 9.22 -2.44 4.66
C ARG A 78 8.41 -1.61 5.67
N PRO A 79 7.96 -2.25 6.77
CA PRO A 79 7.16 -1.60 7.81
C PRO A 79 7.87 -0.42 8.49
#